data_AF-A0A8T5U5B6-F1
#
_entry.id   AF-A0A8T5U5B6-F1
#
_cell.length_a   1.000
_cell.length_b   1.000
_cell.length_c   1.000
_cell.angle_alpha   90.00
_cell.angle_beta   90.00
_cell.angle_gamma   90.00
#
_symmetry.space_group_name_H-M   'P 1'
#
loop_
_entity.id
_entity.type
_entity.pdbx_description
1 polymer ?
#
loop_
_entity_poly.entity_id
_entity_poly.type
_entity_poly.pdbx_seq_one_letter_code
_entity_poly.pdbx_strand_id
1 'polypeptide(L)'
;DYPINEEDILSKGEEAWNSSLNTVNVGKYNLGWASIGICTHAFYEAIHHASYRRLYNMYVTDFQHVKQNFVDAYTRLVAMKLFGLRTADYMRVASDKDRRYLLYAPVMKMKTTTQGEEVINLLWDVIAAKGFEKDMFFEMAAKDIRALPKLEGTVHVNIALILKFMMNFFMNHKNYEEIPRQDQAKDDTFLFNQGPTRGLGRVRFHDWKPAFEQYDLPNIKIFLEQIKLFNLMGVKAMPSVEQQKDMDFMLSGIGEIFSLIVYAHLVIENAKINNIDEDTLDQIFDFLVRDFSKLALNLYNKSSTTPEQMEWSLKMIKKPNVDSKRFGKVWSTVHSLKDAYEMNE
;
A
#
# COMPACT_ATOMS: atom_id res chain seq x y z
N ASP A 1 22.48 26.94 -27.54
CA ASP A 1 22.08 27.71 -26.36
C ASP A 1 20.56 27.73 -26.25
N TYR A 2 20.04 27.43 -25.06
CA TYR A 2 18.61 27.52 -24.74
C TYR A 2 18.42 28.79 -23.88
N PRO A 3 18.21 29.97 -24.49
CA PRO A 3 18.05 31.20 -23.72
C PRO A 3 16.77 31.13 -22.89
N ILE A 4 16.88 31.48 -21.62
CA ILE A 4 15.76 31.58 -20.67
C ILE A 4 15.61 33.06 -20.31
N ASN A 5 14.41 33.61 -20.54
CA ASN A 5 14.05 34.98 -20.21
C ASN A 5 13.41 35.05 -18.81
N GLU A 6 13.32 36.27 -18.25
CA GLU A 6 12.65 36.49 -16.96
C GLU A 6 11.18 36.04 -16.95
N GLU A 7 10.49 36.12 -18.09
CA GLU A 7 9.10 35.66 -18.27
C GLU A 7 8.94 34.13 -18.26
N ASP A 8 10.02 33.38 -18.52
CA ASP A 8 10.02 31.91 -18.48
C ASP A 8 10.16 31.37 -17.04
N ILE A 9 10.47 32.24 -16.06
CA ILE A 9 10.75 31.85 -14.68
C ILE A 9 9.44 31.78 -13.88
N LEU A 10 8.99 30.56 -13.59
CA LEU A 10 7.75 30.31 -12.83
C LEU A 10 7.84 30.67 -11.33
N SER A 11 9.01 30.49 -10.71
CA SER A 11 9.23 30.78 -9.29
C SER A 11 10.73 30.91 -8.97
N LYS A 12 11.07 31.59 -7.87
CA LYS A 12 12.47 31.82 -7.45
C LYS A 12 12.69 31.48 -5.97
N GLY A 13 13.94 31.19 -5.58
CA GLY A 13 14.33 31.01 -4.18
C GLY A 13 13.62 29.86 -3.46
N GLU A 14 13.18 30.10 -2.21
CA GLU A 14 12.51 29.09 -1.38
C GLU A 14 11.17 28.62 -1.98
N GLU A 15 10.46 29.50 -2.69
CA GLU A 15 9.21 29.15 -3.35
C GLU A 15 9.43 28.13 -4.47
N ALA A 16 10.48 28.28 -5.27
CA ALA A 16 10.85 27.31 -6.30
C ALA A 16 11.17 25.94 -5.72
N TRP A 17 11.91 25.91 -4.61
CA TRP A 17 12.22 24.67 -3.88
C TRP A 17 10.95 23.98 -3.36
N ASN A 18 10.07 24.73 -2.70
CA ASN A 18 8.82 24.20 -2.18
C ASN A 18 7.91 23.71 -3.30
N SER A 19 7.78 24.47 -4.38
CA SER A 19 6.97 24.10 -5.56
C SER A 19 7.46 22.80 -6.19
N SER A 20 8.77 22.64 -6.37
CA SER A 20 9.36 21.40 -6.93
C SER A 20 9.01 20.16 -6.08
N LEU A 21 9.23 20.22 -4.77
CA LEU A 21 8.94 19.08 -3.88
C LEU A 21 7.43 18.84 -3.69
N ASN A 22 6.61 19.88 -3.72
CA ASN A 22 5.16 19.75 -3.61
C ASN A 22 4.56 19.09 -4.87
N THR A 23 5.10 19.37 -6.06
CA THR A 23 4.71 18.69 -7.30
C THR A 23 5.00 17.18 -7.24
N VAL A 24 6.12 16.80 -6.63
CA VAL A 24 6.48 15.38 -6.42
C VAL A 24 5.41 14.64 -5.56
N ASN A 25 4.71 15.31 -4.64
CA ASN A 25 3.61 14.67 -3.89
C ASN A 25 2.45 14.23 -4.80
N VAL A 26 2.19 15.01 -5.87
CA VAL A 26 1.16 14.68 -6.87
C VAL A 26 1.62 13.51 -7.74
N GLY A 27 2.88 13.53 -8.19
CA GLY A 27 3.48 12.41 -8.94
C GLY A 27 3.44 11.10 -8.15
N LYS A 28 3.84 11.14 -6.87
CA LYS A 28 3.77 10.00 -5.93
C LYS A 28 2.39 9.36 -5.87
N TYR A 29 1.34 10.18 -5.74
CA TYR A 29 -0.04 9.70 -5.70
C TYR A 29 -0.45 9.00 -7.00
N ASN A 30 -0.13 9.62 -8.14
CA ASN A 30 -0.52 9.11 -9.47
C ASN A 30 0.17 7.79 -9.84
N LEU A 31 1.40 7.55 -9.39
CA LEU A 31 2.09 6.26 -9.62
C LEU A 31 1.31 5.08 -9.03
N GLY A 32 0.65 5.27 -7.89
CA GLY A 32 -0.19 4.24 -7.31
C GLY A 32 -1.39 3.89 -8.20
N TRP A 33 -2.01 4.89 -8.84
CA TRP A 33 -3.11 4.65 -9.80
C TRP A 33 -2.65 4.02 -11.10
N ALA A 34 -1.48 4.40 -11.61
CA ALA A 34 -0.85 3.71 -12.74
C ALA A 34 -0.66 2.23 -12.43
N SER A 35 -0.16 1.91 -11.23
CA SER A 35 0.00 0.53 -10.77
C SER A 35 -1.34 -0.21 -10.68
N ILE A 36 -2.38 0.41 -10.11
CA ILE A 36 -3.73 -0.16 -10.03
C ILE A 36 -4.29 -0.45 -11.42
N GLY A 37 -4.12 0.47 -12.38
CA GLY A 37 -4.57 0.31 -13.76
C GLY A 37 -3.91 -0.87 -14.45
N ILE A 38 -2.56 -0.92 -14.45
CA ILE A 38 -1.78 -2.02 -15.02
C ILE A 38 -2.23 -3.36 -14.43
N CYS A 39 -2.29 -3.46 -13.10
CA CYS A 39 -2.70 -4.69 -12.43
C CYS A 39 -4.16 -5.08 -12.74
N THR A 40 -5.07 -4.10 -12.89
CA THR A 40 -6.48 -4.39 -13.18
C THR A 40 -6.64 -5.02 -14.57
N HIS A 41 -5.98 -4.47 -15.59
CA HIS A 41 -6.03 -5.03 -16.94
C HIS A 41 -5.38 -6.41 -17.01
N ALA A 42 -4.19 -6.56 -16.42
CA ALA A 42 -3.48 -7.84 -16.35
C ALA A 42 -4.30 -8.91 -15.60
N PHE A 43 -5.05 -8.51 -14.56
CA PHE A 43 -5.93 -9.42 -13.83
C PHE A 43 -7.01 -10.01 -14.72
N TYR A 44 -7.74 -9.17 -15.47
CA TYR A 44 -8.81 -9.62 -16.37
C TYR A 44 -8.29 -10.56 -17.46
N GLU A 45 -7.18 -10.19 -18.10
CA GLU A 45 -6.54 -11.04 -19.13
C GLU A 45 -6.11 -12.40 -18.55
N ALA A 46 -5.53 -12.42 -17.36
CA ALA A 46 -5.08 -13.64 -16.69
C ALA A 46 -6.25 -14.55 -16.25
N ILE A 47 -7.31 -14.00 -15.64
CA ILE A 47 -8.46 -14.80 -15.19
C ILE A 47 -9.23 -15.37 -16.38
N HIS A 48 -9.41 -14.59 -17.46
CA HIS A 48 -10.01 -15.07 -18.70
C HIS A 48 -9.22 -16.26 -19.25
N HIS A 49 -7.91 -16.08 -19.46
CA HIS A 49 -7.05 -17.15 -19.97
C HIS A 49 -7.09 -18.41 -19.11
N ALA A 50 -6.95 -18.27 -17.78
CA ALA A 50 -6.92 -19.40 -16.86
C ALA A 50 -8.27 -20.15 -16.79
N SER A 51 -9.39 -19.43 -16.92
CA SER A 51 -10.73 -20.03 -16.88
C SER A 51 -11.06 -20.89 -18.10
N TYR A 52 -10.41 -20.66 -19.25
CA TYR A 52 -10.63 -21.44 -20.48
C TYR A 52 -9.52 -22.45 -20.77
N ARG A 53 -8.33 -22.27 -20.19
CA ARG A 53 -7.23 -23.21 -20.36
C ARG A 53 -7.47 -24.50 -19.59
N ARG A 54 -7.32 -25.63 -20.28
CA ARG A 54 -7.43 -26.97 -19.69
C ARG A 54 -6.07 -27.66 -19.59
N LEU A 55 -5.79 -28.27 -18.44
CA LEU A 55 -4.63 -29.12 -18.18
C LEU A 55 -5.10 -30.34 -17.39
N TYR A 56 -4.61 -31.54 -17.72
CA TYR A 56 -4.96 -32.78 -17.01
C TYR A 56 -6.48 -33.00 -16.84
N ASN A 57 -7.25 -32.64 -17.87
CA ASN A 57 -8.72 -32.71 -17.89
C ASN A 57 -9.46 -31.81 -16.89
N MET A 58 -8.78 -30.81 -16.30
CA MET A 58 -9.35 -29.78 -15.42
C MET A 58 -9.11 -28.39 -16.02
N TYR A 59 -9.89 -27.39 -15.61
CA TYR A 59 -9.55 -26.00 -15.90
C TYR A 59 -8.40 -25.55 -15.00
N VAL A 60 -7.57 -24.62 -15.47
CA VAL A 60 -6.46 -24.09 -14.65
C VAL A 60 -7.01 -23.45 -13.37
N THR A 61 -8.18 -22.81 -13.44
CA THR A 61 -8.89 -22.26 -12.28
C THR A 61 -9.44 -23.31 -11.30
N ASP A 62 -9.37 -24.61 -11.59
CA ASP A 62 -9.76 -25.66 -10.65
C ASP A 62 -8.64 -25.97 -9.64
N PHE A 63 -7.38 -25.69 -9.97
CA PHE A 63 -6.24 -25.96 -9.09
C PHE A 63 -6.19 -25.03 -7.87
N GLN A 64 -5.96 -25.60 -6.68
CA GLN A 64 -6.04 -24.83 -5.43
C GLN A 64 -5.02 -23.69 -5.32
N HIS A 65 -3.79 -23.91 -5.80
CA HIS A 65 -2.76 -22.87 -5.80
C HIS A 65 -3.08 -21.72 -6.77
N VAL A 66 -3.73 -22.01 -7.90
CA VAL A 66 -4.22 -20.99 -8.84
C VAL A 66 -5.32 -20.15 -8.18
N LYS A 67 -6.28 -20.79 -7.51
CA LYS A 67 -7.32 -20.07 -6.75
C LYS A 67 -6.70 -19.16 -5.69
N GLN A 68 -5.69 -19.66 -4.96
CA GLN A 68 -4.98 -18.86 -3.96
C GLN A 68 -4.31 -17.63 -4.60
N ASN A 69 -3.58 -17.81 -5.70
CA ASN A 69 -2.90 -16.70 -6.39
C ASN A 69 -3.89 -15.63 -6.86
N PHE A 70 -5.03 -16.03 -7.42
CA PHE A 70 -6.06 -15.09 -7.85
C PHE A 70 -6.77 -14.40 -6.68
N VAL A 71 -7.07 -15.10 -5.59
CA VAL A 71 -7.66 -14.49 -4.39
C VAL A 71 -6.70 -13.48 -3.76
N ASP A 72 -5.41 -13.82 -3.67
CA ASP A 72 -4.38 -12.89 -3.19
C ASP A 72 -4.21 -11.69 -4.11
N ALA A 73 -4.12 -11.91 -5.44
CA ALA A 73 -4.01 -10.84 -6.42
C ALA A 73 -5.23 -9.89 -6.37
N TYR A 74 -6.44 -10.45 -6.30
CA TYR A 74 -7.68 -9.70 -6.22
C TYR A 74 -7.75 -8.86 -4.94
N THR A 75 -7.52 -9.48 -3.78
CA THR A 75 -7.61 -8.77 -2.50
C THR A 75 -6.52 -7.70 -2.33
N ARG A 76 -5.30 -7.94 -2.84
CA ARG A 76 -4.26 -6.91 -2.94
C ARG A 76 -4.72 -5.75 -3.82
N LEU A 77 -5.32 -6.03 -4.98
CA LEU A 77 -5.83 -4.99 -5.89
C LEU A 77 -6.99 -4.18 -5.28
N VAL A 78 -7.90 -4.83 -4.55
CA VAL A 78 -8.96 -4.14 -3.79
C VAL A 78 -8.35 -3.24 -2.70
N ALA A 79 -7.39 -3.75 -1.93
CA ALA A 79 -6.70 -2.95 -0.91
C ALA A 79 -5.97 -1.74 -1.53
N MET A 80 -5.33 -1.92 -2.70
CA MET A 80 -4.66 -0.83 -3.41
C MET A 80 -5.65 0.29 -3.78
N LYS A 81 -6.83 -0.09 -4.30
CA LYS A 81 -7.92 0.85 -4.62
C LYS A 81 -8.45 1.55 -3.38
N LEU A 82 -8.70 0.82 -2.29
CA LEU A 82 -9.16 1.39 -1.02
C LEU A 82 -8.15 2.40 -0.46
N PHE A 83 -6.86 2.05 -0.45
CA PHE A 83 -5.82 2.97 0.01
C PHE A 83 -5.73 4.23 -0.88
N GLY A 84 -5.78 4.06 -2.20
CA GLY A 84 -5.72 5.14 -3.17
C GLY A 84 -6.88 6.12 -3.09
N LEU A 85 -8.10 5.60 -3.02
CA LEU A 85 -9.32 6.41 -2.85
C LEU A 85 -9.27 7.19 -1.53
N ARG A 86 -8.85 6.56 -0.43
CA ARG A 86 -8.77 7.26 0.85
C ARG A 86 -7.70 8.31 0.90
N THR A 87 -6.55 8.02 0.28
CA THR A 87 -5.48 9.01 0.11
C THR A 87 -5.98 10.22 -0.69
N ALA A 88 -6.85 10.01 -1.69
CA ALA A 88 -7.51 11.08 -2.42
C ALA A 88 -8.29 12.00 -1.47
N ASP A 89 -9.13 11.43 -0.61
CA ASP A 89 -9.92 12.21 0.36
C ASP A 89 -9.02 13.11 1.21
N TYR A 90 -7.91 12.56 1.74
CA TYR A 90 -6.94 13.31 2.53
C TYR A 90 -6.22 14.40 1.74
N MET A 91 -5.89 14.17 0.47
CA MET A 91 -5.30 15.19 -0.40
C MET A 91 -6.29 16.31 -0.70
N ARG A 92 -7.57 15.98 -0.88
CA ARG A 92 -8.64 16.95 -1.22
C ARG A 92 -9.12 17.80 -0.05
N VAL A 93 -8.87 17.39 1.20
CA VAL A 93 -9.11 18.22 2.40
C VAL A 93 -7.84 18.85 2.96
N ALA A 94 -6.70 18.64 2.29
CA ALA A 94 -5.43 19.14 2.74
C ALA A 94 -5.44 20.67 2.88
N SER A 95 -4.78 21.16 3.93
CA SER A 95 -4.62 22.58 4.21
C SER A 95 -3.37 22.80 5.07
N ASP A 96 -3.00 24.05 5.34
CA ASP A 96 -1.93 24.35 6.30
C ASP A 96 -2.20 23.80 7.71
N LYS A 97 -3.47 23.57 8.06
CA LYS A 97 -3.91 23.02 9.35
C LYS A 97 -4.05 21.50 9.35
N ASP A 98 -4.22 20.89 8.18
CA ASP A 98 -4.32 19.44 8.00
C ASP A 98 -3.38 18.96 6.89
N ARG A 99 -2.24 18.46 7.33
CA ARG A 99 -1.15 18.00 6.46
C ARG A 99 -0.97 16.49 6.51
N ARG A 100 -2.00 15.73 6.93
CA ARG A 100 -1.94 14.25 7.05
C ARG A 100 -1.61 13.57 5.72
N TYR A 101 -2.00 14.16 4.60
CA TYR A 101 -1.68 13.68 3.24
C TYR A 101 -0.17 13.48 3.00
N LEU A 102 0.70 14.21 3.72
CA LEU A 102 2.15 14.08 3.61
C LEU A 102 2.70 12.73 4.11
N LEU A 103 1.93 11.98 4.90
CA LEU A 103 2.23 10.57 5.21
C LEU A 103 1.66 9.66 4.11
N TYR A 104 0.42 9.89 3.70
CA TYR A 104 -0.32 8.97 2.85
C TYR A 104 0.15 8.97 1.39
N ALA A 105 0.49 10.12 0.80
CA ALA A 105 0.99 10.19 -0.57
C ALA A 105 2.31 9.43 -0.77
N PRO A 106 3.31 9.54 0.12
CA PRO A 106 4.50 8.67 0.09
C PRO A 106 4.16 7.18 0.23
N VAL A 107 3.25 6.80 1.14
CA VAL A 107 2.83 5.40 1.30
C VAL A 107 2.10 4.89 0.06
N MET A 108 1.26 5.71 -0.59
CA MET A 108 0.63 5.40 -1.88
C MET A 108 1.70 5.07 -2.91
N LYS A 109 2.73 5.91 -2.99
CA LYS A 109 3.82 5.66 -3.91
C LYS A 109 4.56 4.37 -3.58
N MET A 110 5.04 4.18 -2.35
CA MET A 110 5.93 3.05 -2.06
C MET A 110 5.19 1.72 -1.92
N LYS A 111 4.07 1.71 -1.20
CA LYS A 111 3.38 0.47 -0.81
C LYS A 111 2.48 0.01 -1.94
N THR A 112 1.68 0.90 -2.52
CA THR A 112 0.75 0.52 -3.60
C THR A 112 1.52 0.00 -4.82
N THR A 113 2.62 0.63 -5.23
CA THR A 113 3.38 0.14 -6.39
C THR A 113 4.10 -1.18 -6.13
N THR A 114 4.57 -1.43 -4.89
CA THR A 114 5.18 -2.73 -4.54
C THR A 114 4.14 -3.84 -4.40
N GLN A 115 2.93 -3.51 -3.96
CA GLN A 115 1.78 -4.42 -4.03
C GLN A 115 1.42 -4.72 -5.50
N GLY A 116 1.54 -3.75 -6.41
CA GLY A 116 1.35 -3.98 -7.84
C GLY A 116 2.36 -4.96 -8.43
N GLU A 117 3.65 -4.85 -8.06
CA GLU A 117 4.67 -5.84 -8.43
C GLU A 117 4.28 -7.25 -7.96
N GLU A 118 3.74 -7.37 -6.74
CA GLU A 118 3.30 -8.66 -6.19
C GLU A 118 2.05 -9.21 -6.88
N VAL A 119 1.07 -8.36 -7.20
CA VAL A 119 -0.10 -8.75 -7.98
C VAL A 119 0.33 -9.33 -9.33
N ILE A 120 1.24 -8.66 -10.04
CA ILE A 120 1.75 -9.17 -11.32
C ILE A 120 2.53 -10.48 -11.13
N ASN A 121 3.34 -10.64 -10.08
CA ASN A 121 4.01 -11.92 -9.80
C ASN A 121 2.99 -13.07 -9.66
N LEU A 122 1.96 -12.87 -8.83
CA LEU A 122 0.93 -13.88 -8.56
C LEU A 122 0.18 -14.28 -9.82
N LEU A 123 -0.16 -13.30 -10.67
CA LEU A 123 -0.84 -13.55 -11.94
C LEU A 123 0.09 -14.22 -12.96
N TRP A 124 1.39 -13.88 -12.95
CA TRP A 124 2.36 -14.47 -13.87
C TRP A 124 2.58 -15.95 -13.58
N ASP A 125 2.58 -16.34 -12.30
CA ASP A 125 2.62 -17.74 -11.89
C ASP A 125 1.42 -18.55 -12.39
N VAL A 126 0.29 -17.90 -12.70
CA VAL A 126 -0.90 -18.53 -13.28
C VAL A 126 -0.85 -18.57 -14.81
N ILE A 127 -0.58 -17.42 -15.45
CA ILE A 127 -0.57 -17.31 -16.92
C ILE A 127 0.62 -18.06 -17.53
N ALA A 128 1.71 -18.17 -16.76
CA ALA A 128 2.95 -18.86 -17.10
C ALA A 128 3.53 -18.38 -18.44
N ALA A 129 3.88 -19.31 -19.33
CA ALA A 129 4.54 -19.01 -20.60
C ALA A 129 3.75 -18.06 -21.52
N LYS A 130 2.42 -18.03 -21.38
CA LYS A 130 1.54 -17.17 -22.19
C LYS A 130 1.85 -15.69 -21.96
N GLY A 131 2.25 -15.30 -20.74
CA GLY A 131 2.62 -13.93 -20.41
C GLY A 131 3.90 -13.40 -21.07
N PHE A 132 4.64 -14.21 -21.84
CA PHE A 132 5.76 -13.76 -22.67
C PHE A 132 5.37 -13.45 -24.12
N GLU A 133 4.12 -13.69 -24.50
CA GLU A 133 3.66 -13.41 -25.85
C GLU A 133 3.49 -11.90 -26.05
N LYS A 134 4.11 -11.36 -27.11
CA LYS A 134 4.18 -9.92 -27.38
C LYS A 134 2.84 -9.25 -27.63
N ASP A 135 1.85 -10.02 -28.06
CA ASP A 135 0.53 -9.51 -28.42
C ASP A 135 -0.39 -9.40 -27.19
N MET A 136 0.10 -9.74 -26.00
CA MET A 136 -0.66 -9.65 -24.75
C MET A 136 -0.38 -8.37 -24.00
N PHE A 137 -1.42 -7.84 -23.34
CA PHE A 137 -1.23 -6.74 -22.39
C PHE A 137 -0.31 -7.17 -21.24
N PHE A 138 -0.37 -8.44 -20.82
CA PHE A 138 0.41 -8.96 -19.71
C PHE A 138 1.93 -8.81 -19.89
N GLU A 139 2.46 -8.94 -21.11
CA GLU A 139 3.91 -8.81 -21.37
C GLU A 139 4.41 -7.41 -21.02
N MET A 140 3.68 -6.38 -21.49
CA MET A 140 3.94 -4.98 -21.15
C MET A 140 3.76 -4.75 -19.65
N ALA A 141 2.66 -5.23 -19.06
CA ALA A 141 2.40 -5.10 -17.63
C ALA A 141 3.54 -5.68 -16.77
N ALA A 142 4.03 -6.86 -17.14
CA ALA A 142 5.09 -7.59 -16.45
C ALA A 142 6.43 -6.83 -16.41
N LYS A 143 6.73 -6.10 -17.49
CA LYS A 143 7.92 -5.26 -17.61
C LYS A 143 7.75 -3.91 -16.91
N ASP A 144 6.65 -3.21 -17.20
CA ASP A 144 6.48 -1.81 -16.84
C ASP A 144 6.14 -1.62 -15.37
N ILE A 145 5.46 -2.59 -14.74
CA ILE A 145 5.16 -2.54 -13.29
C ILE A 145 6.42 -2.36 -12.44
N ARG A 146 7.58 -2.82 -12.93
CA ARG A 146 8.87 -2.75 -12.23
C ARG A 146 9.43 -1.33 -12.16
N ALA A 147 9.01 -0.43 -13.04
CA ALA A 147 9.47 0.95 -13.05
C ALA A 147 8.86 1.78 -11.91
N LEU A 148 7.58 1.57 -11.61
CA LEU A 148 6.81 2.46 -10.72
C LEU A 148 7.41 2.61 -9.31
N PRO A 149 7.88 1.55 -8.62
CA PRO A 149 8.49 1.70 -7.31
C PRO A 149 9.82 2.48 -7.33
N LYS A 150 10.45 2.68 -8.49
CA LYS A 150 11.77 3.32 -8.65
C LYS A 150 11.65 4.81 -9.03
N LEU A 151 10.54 5.22 -9.65
CA LEU A 151 10.23 6.62 -9.97
C LEU A 151 9.92 7.45 -8.71
N GLU A 152 9.83 8.79 -8.81
CA GLU A 152 9.39 9.73 -7.75
C GLU A 152 10.05 9.52 -6.36
N GLY A 153 11.37 9.28 -6.41
CA GLY A 153 12.22 8.95 -5.26
C GLY A 153 12.09 7.50 -4.83
N THR A 154 13.20 6.78 -4.62
CA THR A 154 13.17 5.35 -4.32
C THR A 154 12.30 4.99 -3.10
N VAL A 155 11.94 3.71 -2.97
CA VAL A 155 11.18 3.19 -1.82
C VAL A 155 11.81 3.64 -0.50
N HIS A 156 13.13 3.47 -0.34
CA HIS A 156 13.89 3.86 0.86
C HIS A 156 13.82 5.36 1.16
N VAL A 157 13.87 6.23 0.15
CA VAL A 157 13.73 7.69 0.35
C VAL A 157 12.35 8.04 0.93
N ASN A 158 11.29 7.38 0.44
CA ASN A 158 9.94 7.57 0.96
C ASN A 158 9.79 6.96 2.36
N ILE A 159 10.43 5.82 2.66
CA ILE A 159 10.44 5.26 4.01
C ILE A 159 11.09 6.24 5.01
N ALA A 160 12.24 6.82 4.66
CA ALA A 160 12.94 7.77 5.51
C ALA A 160 12.08 9.02 5.82
N LEU A 161 11.27 9.44 4.85
CA LEU A 161 10.30 10.52 5.01
C LEU A 161 9.21 10.13 6.01
N ILE A 162 8.60 8.94 5.84
CA ILE A 162 7.43 8.57 6.65
C ILE A 162 7.79 8.26 8.11
N LEU A 163 9.00 7.79 8.38
CA LEU A 163 9.47 7.53 9.75
C LEU A 163 9.41 8.77 10.66
N LYS A 164 9.48 9.98 10.08
CA LYS A 164 9.31 11.23 10.82
C LYS A 164 7.92 11.39 11.44
N PHE A 165 6.91 10.68 10.93
CA PHE A 165 5.54 10.69 11.43
C PHE A 165 5.26 9.61 12.48
N MET A 166 6.13 8.59 12.59
CA MET A 166 5.84 7.36 13.34
C MET A 166 5.44 7.63 14.80
N MET A 167 6.18 8.49 15.50
CA MET A 167 5.86 8.85 16.89
C MET A 167 4.48 9.51 17.00
N ASN A 168 4.16 10.46 16.11
CA ASN A 168 2.88 11.15 16.16
C ASN A 168 1.71 10.29 15.67
N PHE A 169 1.97 9.32 14.80
CA PHE A 169 0.98 8.35 14.35
C PHE A 169 0.56 7.41 15.49
N PHE A 170 1.48 6.98 16.36
CA PHE A 170 1.17 6.06 17.44
C PHE A 170 0.80 6.72 18.77
N MET A 171 1.45 7.83 19.14
CA MET A 171 1.43 8.34 20.53
C MET A 171 0.81 9.74 20.67
N ASN A 172 0.89 10.59 19.65
CA ASN A 172 0.49 12.00 19.76
C ASN A 172 -0.73 12.33 18.90
N HIS A 173 -1.86 11.67 19.15
CA HIS A 173 -3.08 11.89 18.38
C HIS A 173 -3.69 13.28 18.60
N LYS A 174 -4.30 13.84 17.57
CA LYS A 174 -5.09 15.09 17.61
C LYS A 174 -6.51 14.77 17.17
N ASN A 175 -7.49 15.41 17.79
CA ASN A 175 -8.88 15.32 17.33
C ASN A 175 -9.02 16.03 15.97
N TYR A 176 -9.48 15.28 15.00
CA TYR A 176 -9.87 15.77 13.68
C TYR A 176 -11.34 15.44 13.47
N GLU A 177 -12.01 16.28 12.68
CA GLU A 177 -13.33 15.91 12.16
C GLU A 177 -13.19 14.69 11.24
N GLU A 178 -14.23 13.86 11.23
CA GLU A 178 -14.33 12.72 10.32
C GLU A 178 -14.36 13.25 8.88
N ILE A 179 -13.50 12.70 8.03
CA ILE A 179 -13.43 13.12 6.62
C ILE A 179 -14.38 12.24 5.81
N PRO A 180 -15.48 12.79 5.26
CA PRO A 180 -16.32 12.04 4.35
C PRO A 180 -15.60 11.83 3.02
N ARG A 181 -16.12 10.93 2.19
CA ARG A 181 -15.69 10.77 0.80
C ARG A 181 -15.67 12.13 0.09
N GLN A 182 -14.58 12.43 -0.59
CA GLN A 182 -14.40 13.65 -1.36
C GLN A 182 -14.49 13.32 -2.86
N ASP A 183 -15.70 13.23 -3.41
CA ASP A 183 -15.96 12.96 -4.84
C ASP A 183 -16.73 14.08 -5.57
N GLN A 184 -17.06 15.15 -4.85
CA GLN A 184 -17.69 16.35 -5.40
C GLN A 184 -16.75 17.08 -6.37
N ALA A 185 -17.27 17.70 -7.43
CA ALA A 185 -16.50 18.61 -8.28
C ALA A 185 -16.25 19.92 -7.53
N LYS A 186 -14.98 20.20 -7.16
CA LYS A 186 -14.58 21.43 -6.45
C LYS A 186 -13.17 21.83 -6.86
N ASP A 187 -12.81 23.07 -6.57
CA ASP A 187 -11.45 23.57 -6.75
C ASP A 187 -10.49 22.93 -5.72
N ASP A 188 -9.44 22.30 -6.22
CA ASP A 188 -8.37 21.71 -5.41
C ASP A 188 -7.15 22.65 -5.35
N THR A 189 -7.37 23.96 -5.15
CA THR A 189 -6.33 25.01 -5.13
C THR A 189 -5.13 24.68 -4.25
N PHE A 190 -5.36 24.01 -3.11
CA PHE A 190 -4.30 23.64 -2.18
C PHE A 190 -3.27 22.68 -2.80
N LEU A 191 -3.64 21.92 -3.85
CA LEU A 191 -2.71 21.10 -4.63
C LEU A 191 -1.53 21.92 -5.16
N PHE A 192 -1.79 23.17 -5.55
CA PHE A 192 -0.81 24.12 -6.07
C PHE A 192 -0.22 25.04 -4.99
N ASN A 193 -0.77 25.02 -3.77
CA ASN A 193 -0.36 25.89 -2.66
C ASN A 193 -0.13 25.12 -1.35
N GLN A 194 0.63 24.01 -1.43
CA GLN A 194 0.85 23.05 -0.33
C GLN A 194 1.75 23.58 0.83
N GLY A 195 2.17 24.84 0.78
CA GLY A 195 3.00 25.49 1.79
C GLY A 195 4.42 24.91 1.91
N PRO A 196 5.13 25.21 3.03
CA PRO A 196 6.54 24.85 3.19
C PRO A 196 6.79 23.35 3.35
N THR A 197 7.85 22.82 2.73
CA THR A 197 8.22 21.38 2.75
C THR A 197 8.81 20.88 4.08
N ARG A 198 9.04 21.80 5.04
CA ARG A 198 9.55 21.52 6.38
C ARG A 198 8.45 21.15 7.38
N GLY A 199 8.87 20.63 8.54
CA GLY A 199 7.99 20.43 9.69
C GLY A 199 7.19 19.12 9.72
N LEU A 200 7.58 18.11 8.93
CA LEU A 200 6.91 16.81 8.84
C LEU A 200 6.68 16.16 10.21
N GLY A 201 7.70 16.19 11.08
CA GLY A 201 7.60 15.63 12.44
C GLY A 201 6.65 16.37 13.39
N ARG A 202 6.03 17.48 12.96
CA ARG A 202 4.97 18.19 13.71
C ARG A 202 3.56 17.78 13.31
N VAL A 203 3.41 17.06 12.19
CA VAL A 203 2.11 16.59 11.73
C VAL A 203 1.59 15.53 12.69
N ARG A 204 0.38 15.73 13.21
CA ARG A 204 -0.33 14.81 14.10
C ARG A 204 -1.48 14.13 13.35
N PHE A 205 -1.86 12.94 13.81
CA PHE A 205 -2.90 12.11 13.22
C PHE A 205 -4.06 11.93 14.20
N HIS A 206 -5.23 11.52 13.72
CA HIS A 206 -6.29 11.04 14.61
C HIS A 206 -5.92 9.65 15.16
N ASP A 207 -6.64 9.19 16.19
CA ASP A 207 -6.47 7.83 16.67
C ASP A 207 -6.96 6.86 15.60
N TRP A 208 -6.09 5.92 15.21
CA TRP A 208 -6.35 4.94 14.18
C TRP A 208 -7.11 3.72 14.71
N LYS A 209 -7.08 3.46 16.03
CA LYS A 209 -7.67 2.25 16.63
C LYS A 209 -9.18 2.11 16.36
N PRO A 210 -9.99 3.19 16.46
CA PRO A 210 -11.44 3.08 16.22
C PRO A 210 -11.79 2.53 14.83
N ALA A 211 -10.96 2.79 13.82
CA ALA A 211 -11.18 2.26 12.48
C ALA A 211 -11.11 0.73 12.43
N PHE A 212 -10.31 0.10 13.29
CA PHE A 212 -10.20 -1.35 13.41
C PHE A 212 -11.21 -1.94 14.40
N GLU A 213 -11.44 -1.27 15.54
CA GLU A 213 -12.29 -1.78 16.65
C GLU A 213 -13.77 -1.93 16.28
N GLN A 214 -14.22 -1.27 15.22
CA GLN A 214 -15.59 -1.42 14.71
C GLN A 214 -15.86 -2.77 14.02
N TYR A 215 -14.83 -3.58 13.74
CA TYR A 215 -14.96 -4.86 13.05
C TYR A 215 -14.60 -6.03 13.97
N ASP A 216 -15.46 -7.05 14.04
CA ASP A 216 -15.22 -8.26 14.83
C ASP A 216 -14.61 -9.42 14.02
N LEU A 217 -13.67 -9.11 13.11
CA LEU A 217 -13.13 -10.09 12.17
C LEU A 217 -11.81 -10.74 12.65
N PRO A 218 -11.62 -12.06 12.46
CA PRO A 218 -10.45 -12.77 12.99
C PRO A 218 -9.09 -12.23 12.52
N ASN A 219 -8.91 -11.94 11.23
CA ASN A 219 -7.60 -11.48 10.74
C ASN A 219 -7.32 -10.04 11.16
N ILE A 220 -8.36 -9.20 11.31
CA ILE A 220 -8.22 -7.85 11.85
C ILE A 220 -7.71 -7.90 13.29
N LYS A 221 -8.24 -8.79 14.13
CA LYS A 221 -7.77 -9.00 15.51
C LYS A 221 -6.31 -9.45 15.56
N ILE A 222 -5.91 -10.37 14.69
CA ILE A 222 -4.52 -10.84 14.60
C ILE A 222 -3.60 -9.69 14.17
N PHE A 223 -3.99 -8.92 13.15
CA PHE A 223 -3.19 -7.77 12.70
C PHE A 223 -3.06 -6.70 13.79
N LEU A 224 -4.14 -6.41 14.53
CA LEU A 224 -4.09 -5.53 15.70
C LEU A 224 -3.13 -6.04 16.79
N GLU A 225 -3.07 -7.35 17.02
CA GLU A 225 -2.09 -7.95 17.93
C GLU A 225 -0.66 -7.70 17.45
N GLN A 226 -0.39 -7.86 16.15
CA GLN A 226 0.92 -7.56 15.57
C GLN A 226 1.31 -6.08 15.74
N ILE A 227 0.38 -5.15 15.54
CA ILE A 227 0.63 -3.72 15.81
C ILE A 227 0.94 -3.49 17.29
N LYS A 228 0.20 -4.10 18.21
CA LYS A 228 0.44 -3.99 19.65
C LYS A 228 1.84 -4.48 20.02
N LEU A 229 2.25 -5.64 19.48
CA LEU A 229 3.59 -6.19 19.71
C LEU A 229 4.69 -5.30 19.14
N PHE A 230 4.50 -4.73 17.95
CA PHE A 230 5.44 -3.77 17.35
C PHE A 230 5.59 -2.52 18.20
N ASN A 231 4.49 -1.95 18.70
CA ASN A 231 4.54 -0.80 19.60
C ASN A 231 5.21 -1.13 20.94
N LEU A 232 4.97 -2.32 21.50
CA LEU A 232 5.64 -2.79 22.72
C LEU A 232 7.14 -2.94 22.50
N MET A 233 7.57 -3.49 21.36
CA MET A 233 8.98 -3.56 20.98
C MET A 233 9.60 -2.16 20.94
N GLY A 234 8.92 -1.18 20.34
CA GLY A 234 9.41 0.21 20.27
C GLY A 234 9.63 0.88 21.63
N VAL A 235 8.99 0.38 22.69
CA VAL A 235 9.15 0.87 24.08
C VAL A 235 10.11 0.01 24.89
N LYS A 236 10.06 -1.31 24.73
CA LYS A 236 10.84 -2.27 25.54
C LYS A 236 12.24 -2.51 24.98
N ALA A 237 12.36 -2.55 23.66
CA ALA A 237 13.59 -2.83 22.93
C ALA A 237 13.88 -1.71 21.91
N MET A 238 13.87 -0.46 22.40
CA MET A 238 14.03 0.75 21.58
C MET A 238 15.33 0.71 20.77
N PRO A 239 15.31 1.14 19.49
CA PRO A 239 16.53 1.20 18.68
C PRO A 239 17.61 2.08 19.33
N SER A 240 18.84 1.58 19.42
CA SER A 240 19.99 2.32 19.94
C SER A 240 20.35 3.54 19.05
N VAL A 241 21.23 4.42 19.53
CA VAL A 241 21.70 5.58 18.75
C VAL A 241 22.42 5.13 17.47
N GLU A 242 23.12 4.00 17.52
CA GLU A 242 23.79 3.37 16.38
C GLU A 242 22.76 2.80 15.40
N GLN A 243 21.76 2.05 15.90
CA GLN A 243 20.68 1.50 15.06
C GLN A 243 19.86 2.60 14.38
N GLN A 244 19.65 3.75 15.03
CA GLN A 244 18.97 4.90 14.43
C GLN A 244 19.74 5.51 13.26
N LYS A 245 21.06 5.30 13.19
CA LYS A 245 21.92 5.69 12.06
C LYS A 245 22.08 4.58 11.03
N ASP A 246 21.71 3.34 11.38
CA ASP A 246 21.67 2.20 10.48
C ASP A 246 20.43 2.30 9.58
N MET A 247 20.66 2.73 8.34
CA MET A 247 19.61 2.92 7.36
C MET A 247 18.95 1.60 6.94
N ASP A 248 19.65 0.46 6.99
CA ASP A 248 19.01 -0.81 6.63
C ASP A 248 18.06 -1.28 7.76
N PHE A 249 18.48 -1.14 9.02
CA PHE A 249 17.61 -1.43 10.16
C PHE A 249 16.39 -0.50 10.20
N MET A 250 16.61 0.81 10.09
CA MET A 250 15.54 1.79 10.18
C MET A 250 14.59 1.74 9.00
N LEU A 251 15.10 1.64 7.77
CA LEU A 251 14.24 1.69 6.58
C LEU A 251 13.65 0.32 6.25
N SER A 252 14.51 -0.68 6.00
CA SER A 252 14.08 -2.01 5.56
C SER A 252 13.52 -2.87 6.71
N GLY A 253 13.83 -2.53 7.97
CA GLY A 253 13.27 -3.20 9.14
C GLY A 253 12.03 -2.48 9.68
N ILE A 254 12.24 -1.41 10.45
CA ILE A 254 11.18 -0.67 11.15
C ILE A 254 10.23 0.03 10.18
N GLY A 255 10.77 0.69 9.17
CA GLY A 255 10.02 1.53 8.24
C GLY A 255 9.07 0.75 7.34
N GLU A 256 9.44 -0.44 6.88
CA GLU A 256 8.54 -1.29 6.09
C GLU A 256 7.33 -1.79 6.90
N ILE A 257 7.54 -2.18 8.16
CA ILE A 257 6.44 -2.55 9.08
C ILE A 257 5.54 -1.34 9.30
N PHE A 258 6.11 -0.17 9.61
CA PHE A 258 5.33 1.05 9.79
C PHE A 258 4.51 1.41 8.54
N SER A 259 5.09 1.30 7.35
CA SER A 259 4.37 1.54 6.08
C SER A 259 3.18 0.59 5.89
N LEU A 260 3.31 -0.68 6.31
CA LEU A 260 2.23 -1.67 6.23
C LEU A 260 1.08 -1.32 7.19
N ILE A 261 1.40 -0.83 8.40
CA ILE A 261 0.41 -0.41 9.38
C ILE A 261 -0.38 0.80 8.86
N VAL A 262 0.31 1.80 8.30
CA VAL A 262 -0.34 2.97 7.70
C VAL A 262 -1.20 2.56 6.49
N TYR A 263 -0.71 1.62 5.69
CA TYR A 263 -1.47 1.07 4.56
C TYR A 263 -2.76 0.39 5.02
N ALA A 264 -2.66 -0.53 5.99
CA ALA A 264 -3.83 -1.21 6.55
C ALA A 264 -4.83 -0.25 7.19
N HIS A 265 -4.36 0.82 7.85
CA HIS A 265 -5.21 1.83 8.46
C HIS A 265 -6.11 2.54 7.44
N LEU A 266 -5.58 3.03 6.32
CA LEU A 266 -6.45 3.68 5.33
C LEU A 266 -7.32 2.67 4.56
N VAL A 267 -6.85 1.43 4.39
CA VAL A 267 -7.67 0.36 3.79
C VAL A 267 -8.92 0.11 4.62
N ILE A 268 -8.78 -0.06 5.93
CA ILE A 268 -9.91 -0.36 6.82
C ILE A 268 -10.81 0.86 7.05
N GLU A 269 -10.23 2.07 7.13
CA GLU A 269 -11.01 3.31 7.21
C GLU A 269 -11.93 3.46 5.98
N ASN A 270 -11.39 3.16 4.78
CA ASN A 270 -12.13 3.31 3.54
C ASN A 270 -13.05 2.13 3.18
N ALA A 271 -12.81 0.96 3.78
CA ALA A 271 -13.68 -0.20 3.63
C ALA A 271 -15.12 0.12 4.06
N LYS A 272 -15.28 0.87 5.17
CA LYS A 272 -16.57 1.39 5.63
C LYS A 272 -17.22 2.33 4.61
N ILE A 273 -16.45 3.29 4.10
CA ILE A 273 -16.95 4.32 3.17
C ILE A 273 -17.44 3.72 1.86
N ASN A 274 -16.77 2.67 1.37
CA ASN A 274 -17.12 1.98 0.12
C ASN A 274 -17.97 0.72 0.34
N ASN A 275 -18.44 0.48 1.57
CA ASN A 275 -19.29 -0.65 1.94
C ASN A 275 -18.74 -2.01 1.47
N ILE A 276 -17.46 -2.24 1.73
CA ILE A 276 -16.80 -3.52 1.41
C ILE A 276 -17.35 -4.61 2.32
N ASP A 277 -17.66 -5.77 1.75
CA ASP A 277 -18.17 -6.90 2.49
C ASP A 277 -17.12 -7.49 3.45
N GLU A 278 -17.58 -8.04 4.56
CA GLU A 278 -16.71 -8.56 5.62
C GLU A 278 -15.83 -9.73 5.17
N ASP A 279 -16.31 -10.58 4.26
CA ASP A 279 -15.54 -11.73 3.76
C ASP A 279 -14.32 -11.24 2.95
N THR A 280 -14.51 -10.27 2.04
CA THR A 280 -13.43 -9.61 1.29
C THR A 280 -12.49 -8.86 2.23
N LEU A 281 -13.02 -8.10 3.19
CA LEU A 281 -12.21 -7.33 4.13
C LEU A 281 -11.35 -8.24 5.00
N ASP A 282 -11.90 -9.30 5.58
CA ASP A 282 -11.15 -10.25 6.40
C ASP A 282 -10.13 -11.05 5.56
N GLN A 283 -10.40 -11.27 4.27
CA GLN A 283 -9.44 -11.86 3.33
C GLN A 283 -8.32 -10.88 2.92
N ILE A 284 -8.57 -9.57 2.87
CA ILE A 284 -7.50 -8.57 2.74
C ILE A 284 -6.56 -8.65 3.96
N PHE A 285 -7.14 -8.76 5.15
CA PHE A 285 -6.33 -8.87 6.36
C PHE A 285 -5.58 -10.20 6.49
N ASP A 286 -6.01 -11.26 5.79
CA ASP A 286 -5.23 -12.51 5.68
C ASP A 286 -3.83 -12.26 5.11
N PHE A 287 -3.75 -11.61 3.93
CA PHE A 287 -2.44 -11.37 3.32
C PHE A 287 -1.65 -10.29 4.07
N LEU A 288 -2.31 -9.31 4.68
CA LEU A 288 -1.63 -8.30 5.51
C LEU A 288 -0.95 -8.92 6.73
N VAL A 289 -1.57 -9.92 7.38
CA VAL A 289 -0.95 -10.67 8.48
C VAL A 289 0.29 -11.46 8.01
N ARG A 290 0.22 -12.06 6.82
CA ARG A 290 1.36 -12.76 6.20
C ARG A 290 2.49 -11.78 5.84
N ASP A 291 2.16 -10.65 5.23
CA ASP A 291 3.11 -9.60 4.87
C ASP A 291 3.78 -9.05 6.14
N PHE A 292 3.03 -8.80 7.22
CA PHE A 292 3.58 -8.36 8.50
C PHE A 292 4.59 -9.39 9.03
N SER A 293 4.23 -10.68 9.01
CA SER A 293 5.11 -11.76 9.47
C SER A 293 6.39 -11.87 8.63
N LYS A 294 6.30 -11.67 7.31
CA LYS A 294 7.47 -11.60 6.42
C LYS A 294 8.39 -10.45 6.80
N LEU A 295 7.83 -9.27 7.10
CA LEU A 295 8.60 -8.09 7.51
C LEU A 295 9.20 -8.25 8.91
N ALA A 296 8.48 -8.88 9.84
CA ALA A 296 9.00 -9.20 11.17
C ALA A 296 10.20 -10.17 11.08
N LEU A 297 10.14 -11.18 10.20
CA LEU A 297 11.27 -12.05 9.94
C LEU A 297 12.44 -11.31 9.28
N ASN A 298 12.17 -10.35 8.39
CA ASN A 298 13.22 -9.50 7.84
C ASN A 298 13.91 -8.67 8.93
N LEU A 299 13.15 -8.07 9.84
CA LEU A 299 13.67 -7.34 11.00
C LEU A 299 14.52 -8.25 11.91
N TYR A 300 14.04 -9.46 12.20
CA TYR A 300 14.78 -10.47 12.96
C TYR A 300 16.18 -10.74 12.37
N ASN A 301 16.28 -10.77 11.04
CA ASN A 301 17.51 -11.10 10.32
C ASN A 301 18.46 -9.90 10.09
N LYS A 302 18.11 -8.67 10.52
CA LYS A 302 19.01 -7.52 10.35
C LYS A 302 20.27 -7.72 11.20
N SER A 303 21.42 -7.39 10.62
CA SER A 303 22.74 -7.59 11.25
C SER A 303 22.90 -6.84 12.57
N SER A 304 22.19 -5.73 12.73
CA SER A 304 22.22 -4.90 13.93
C SER A 304 21.14 -5.23 14.95
N THR A 305 20.23 -6.17 14.68
CA THR A 305 19.15 -6.55 15.61
C THR A 305 19.71 -7.18 16.88
N THR A 306 19.23 -6.72 18.04
CA THR A 306 19.64 -7.27 19.34
C THR A 306 18.84 -8.54 19.69
N PRO A 307 19.35 -9.41 20.59
CA PRO A 307 18.62 -10.60 21.04
C PRO A 307 17.20 -10.29 21.55
N GLU A 308 17.02 -9.18 22.27
CA GLU A 308 15.68 -8.76 22.73
C GLU A 308 14.76 -8.38 21.56
N GLN A 309 15.26 -7.62 20.58
CA GLN A 309 14.49 -7.28 19.37
C GLN A 309 14.15 -8.51 18.52
N MET A 310 15.03 -9.52 18.50
CA MET A 310 14.78 -10.81 17.85
C MET A 310 13.60 -11.53 18.50
N GLU A 311 13.54 -11.59 19.83
CA GLU A 311 12.40 -12.18 20.56
C GLU A 311 11.09 -11.49 20.24
N TRP A 312 11.08 -10.14 20.20
CA TRP A 312 9.90 -9.38 19.79
C TRP A 312 9.51 -9.64 18.34
N SER A 313 10.50 -9.73 17.44
CA SER A 313 10.28 -10.04 16.03
C SER A 313 9.62 -11.41 15.84
N LEU A 314 10.06 -12.43 16.58
CA LEU A 314 9.43 -13.75 16.57
C LEU A 314 7.98 -13.72 17.10
N LYS A 315 7.68 -12.92 18.13
CA LYS A 315 6.31 -12.77 18.65
C LYS A 315 5.36 -12.15 17.61
N MET A 316 5.88 -11.28 16.74
CA MET A 316 5.11 -10.63 15.68
C MET A 316 4.78 -11.56 14.51
N ILE A 317 5.44 -12.71 14.38
CA ILE A 317 5.13 -13.71 13.36
C ILE A 317 3.84 -14.43 13.75
N LYS A 318 2.79 -14.24 12.94
CA LYS A 318 1.45 -14.81 13.17
C LYS A 318 0.95 -15.53 11.92
N LYS A 319 0.15 -16.56 12.12
CA LYS A 319 -0.59 -17.23 11.04
C LYS A 319 -1.97 -16.58 10.92
N PRO A 320 -2.44 -16.23 9.71
CA PRO A 320 -3.81 -15.75 9.55
C PRO A 320 -4.82 -16.86 9.88
N ASN A 321 -6.03 -16.44 10.26
CA ASN A 321 -7.16 -17.33 10.46
C ASN A 321 -7.60 -17.93 9.12
N VAL A 322 -7.55 -19.27 9.05
CA VAL A 322 -7.94 -20.03 7.86
C VAL A 322 -9.44 -20.28 7.91
N ASP A 323 -10.17 -19.77 6.91
CA ASP A 323 -11.61 -20.00 6.75
C ASP A 323 -11.90 -20.38 5.29
N SER A 324 -12.29 -21.64 5.07
CA SER A 324 -12.59 -22.16 3.74
C SER A 324 -13.89 -21.62 3.16
N LYS A 325 -14.86 -21.22 4.00
CA LYS A 325 -16.12 -20.62 3.54
C LYS A 325 -15.88 -19.19 3.08
N ARG A 326 -15.15 -18.39 3.86
CA ARG A 326 -14.71 -17.04 3.46
C ARG A 326 -13.94 -17.11 2.14
N PHE A 327 -12.94 -17.98 2.06
CA PHE A 327 -12.16 -18.18 0.84
C PHE A 327 -13.04 -18.55 -0.35
N GLY A 328 -13.97 -19.49 -0.18
CA GLY A 328 -14.89 -19.93 -1.24
C GLY A 328 -15.80 -18.80 -1.76
N LYS A 329 -16.30 -17.92 -0.89
CA LYS A 329 -17.10 -16.76 -1.29
C LYS A 329 -16.27 -15.75 -2.08
N VAL A 330 -15.09 -15.38 -1.57
CA VAL A 330 -14.19 -14.45 -2.27
C VAL A 330 -13.77 -15.04 -3.63
N TRP A 331 -13.44 -16.33 -3.67
CA TRP A 331 -13.14 -17.02 -4.93
C TRP A 331 -14.33 -17.00 -5.91
N SER A 332 -15.56 -17.16 -5.44
CA SER A 332 -16.75 -17.05 -6.30
C SER A 332 -16.85 -15.68 -6.96
N THR A 333 -16.60 -14.60 -6.20
CA THR A 333 -16.52 -13.23 -6.75
C THR A 333 -15.41 -13.13 -7.79
N VAL A 334 -14.20 -13.60 -7.47
CA VAL A 334 -13.05 -13.57 -8.38
C VAL A 334 -13.32 -14.31 -9.68
N HIS A 335 -13.80 -15.55 -9.60
CA HIS A 335 -14.05 -16.38 -10.77
C HIS A 335 -15.17 -15.84 -11.65
N SER A 336 -16.11 -15.06 -11.09
CA SER A 336 -17.16 -14.40 -11.88
C SER A 336 -16.63 -13.30 -12.81
N LEU A 337 -15.39 -12.82 -12.61
CA LEU A 337 -14.78 -11.75 -13.39
C LEU A 337 -14.20 -12.21 -14.74
N LYS A 338 -14.15 -13.52 -15.01
CA LYS A 338 -13.47 -14.11 -16.18
C LYS A 338 -13.90 -13.55 -17.54
N ASP A 339 -15.12 -13.03 -17.65
CA ASP A 339 -15.68 -12.46 -18.89
C ASP A 339 -16.26 -11.06 -18.65
N ALA A 340 -15.87 -10.42 -17.54
CA ALA A 340 -16.40 -9.10 -17.17
C ALA A 340 -15.72 -7.95 -17.94
N TYR A 341 -14.55 -8.20 -18.53
CA TYR A 341 -13.82 -7.26 -19.37
C TYR A 341 -12.90 -8.01 -20.32
N GLU A 342 -12.86 -7.55 -21.57
CA GLU A 342 -11.88 -7.91 -22.58
C GLU A 342 -11.33 -6.60 -23.16
N MET A 343 -10.02 -6.54 -23.38
CA MET A 343 -9.40 -5.36 -23.98
C MET A 343 -9.73 -5.35 -25.48
N ASN A 344 -10.18 -4.22 -26.00
CA ASN A 344 -10.40 -4.08 -27.44
C ASN A 344 -9.09 -4.35 -28.19
N GLU A 345 -9.17 -5.15 -29.25
CA GLU A 345 -8.06 -5.42 -30.18
C GLU A 345 -7.55 -4.17 -30.91
#